data_AF-A0A3B9SX23-F1
#
_entry.id   AF-A0A3B9SX23-F1
#
_cell.length_a   1.000
_cell.length_b   1.000
_cell.length_c   1.000
_cell.angle_alpha   90.00
_cell.angle_beta   90.00
_cell.angle_gamma   90.00
#
_symmetry.space_group_name_H-M   'P 1'
#
loop_
_entity.id
_entity.type
_entity.pdbx_description
1 polymer ?
#
loop_
_entity_poly.entity_id
_entity_poly.type
_entity_poly.pdbx_seq_one_letter_code
_entity_poly.pdbx_strand_id
1 'polypeptide(L)'
;MHVDLITNTKSNPKVIHGTENGKRTACGINLTKPENIGMFASSGTMNDVIQMTCEKCKTVIAKKLIKESNREMAAQLKEEQRQLKRERAAAKHNHHHHGGQEVPAAPQPEQSPAPQRSGFAPPPVRKPAPDPKSMVAPPPAAPTAPTPMPAPIPPAASGNDVLSQFAVPSVPAPDPLPAPDPIPTPAPVPAND
;
A
#
# COMPACT_ATOMS: atom_id res chain seq x y z
N MET A 1 10.93 -5.79 11.95
CA MET A 1 10.10 -6.74 12.73
C MET A 1 10.55 -8.20 12.52
N HIS A 2 10.65 -9.01 13.58
CA HIS A 2 10.87 -10.47 13.47
C HIS A 2 9.67 -11.23 14.05
N VAL A 3 9.17 -12.24 13.34
CA VAL A 3 8.01 -13.03 13.75
C VAL A 3 8.30 -14.50 13.46
N ASP A 4 8.13 -15.34 14.47
CA ASP A 4 8.18 -16.79 14.36
C ASP A 4 6.77 -17.37 14.15
N LEU A 5 6.69 -18.41 13.33
CA LEU A 5 5.49 -19.18 13.07
C LEU A 5 5.39 -20.34 14.06
N ILE A 6 4.21 -20.48 14.65
CA ILE A 6 3.92 -21.48 15.66
C ILE A 6 2.73 -22.31 15.21
N THR A 7 2.93 -23.61 15.04
CA THR A 7 1.89 -24.53 14.60
C THR A 7 1.43 -25.40 15.75
N ASN A 8 0.11 -25.61 15.86
CA ASN A 8 -0.44 -26.59 16.79
C ASN A 8 -0.24 -28.01 16.22
N THR A 9 0.44 -28.88 16.97
CA THR A 9 0.76 -30.25 16.56
C THR A 9 -0.45 -31.18 16.69
N LYS A 10 -1.42 -30.84 17.55
CA LYS A 10 -2.59 -31.66 17.87
C LYS A 10 -3.85 -31.26 17.10
N SER A 11 -3.91 -30.08 16.49
CA SER A 11 -5.10 -29.62 15.77
C SER A 11 -5.10 -30.07 14.30
N ASN A 12 -6.23 -30.57 13.81
CA ASN A 12 -6.53 -30.75 12.39
C ASN A 12 -7.80 -29.95 12.05
N PRO A 13 -7.76 -28.98 11.13
CA PRO A 13 -6.59 -28.52 10.37
C PRO A 13 -5.53 -27.84 11.26
N LYS A 14 -4.29 -27.83 10.79
CA LYS A 14 -3.18 -27.16 11.48
C LYS A 14 -3.37 -25.65 11.43
N VAL A 15 -3.53 -25.03 12.59
CA VAL A 15 -3.58 -23.57 12.71
C VAL A 15 -2.18 -23.03 12.97
N ILE A 16 -1.75 -22.11 12.11
CA ILE A 16 -0.46 -21.42 12.18
C ILE A 16 -0.69 -20.05 12.82
N HIS A 17 -0.12 -19.90 14.01
CA HIS A 17 -0.05 -18.67 14.77
C HIS A 17 1.31 -18.01 14.55
N GLY A 18 1.46 -16.78 15.03
CA GLY A 18 2.73 -16.06 14.96
C GLY A 18 3.03 -15.42 16.28
N THR A 19 4.31 -15.33 16.60
CA THR A 19 4.85 -14.75 17.83
C THR A 19 6.04 -13.88 17.50
N GLU A 20 6.18 -12.73 18.16
CA GLU A 20 7.36 -11.86 18.01
C GLU A 20 8.46 -12.19 19.02
N ASN A 21 8.15 -12.97 20.07
CA ASN A 21 9.03 -13.13 21.24
C ASN A 21 9.19 -14.59 21.71
N GLY A 22 8.60 -15.55 21.00
CA GLY A 22 8.62 -16.97 21.36
C GLY A 22 7.84 -17.35 22.64
N LYS A 23 7.29 -16.38 23.38
CA LYS A 23 6.59 -16.61 24.66
C LYS A 23 5.07 -16.56 24.50
N ARG A 24 4.57 -15.62 23.68
CA ARG A 24 3.13 -15.42 23.47
C ARG A 24 2.85 -15.15 22.00
N THR A 25 1.82 -15.77 21.45
CA THR A 25 1.36 -15.50 20.09
C THR A 25 0.64 -14.15 20.01
N ALA A 26 0.56 -13.57 18.81
CA ALA A 26 -0.13 -12.31 18.57
C ALA A 26 -1.63 -12.37 18.90
N CYS A 27 -2.24 -13.56 18.87
CA CYS A 27 -3.63 -13.78 19.29
C CYS A 27 -3.81 -14.05 20.79
N GLY A 28 -2.73 -14.06 21.58
CA GLY A 28 -2.78 -14.15 23.05
C GLY A 28 -2.51 -15.53 23.66
N ILE A 29 -2.09 -16.53 22.88
CA ILE A 29 -1.77 -17.86 23.40
C ILE A 29 -0.39 -17.81 24.08
N ASN A 30 -0.32 -18.24 25.35
CA ASN A 30 0.93 -18.24 26.11
C ASN A 30 1.64 -19.60 25.93
N LEU A 31 2.75 -19.62 25.20
CA LEU A 31 3.47 -20.84 24.83
C LEU A 31 4.27 -21.45 25.99
N THR A 32 4.54 -20.64 27.03
CA THR A 32 5.25 -21.08 28.23
C THR A 32 4.38 -21.80 29.26
N LYS A 33 3.06 -21.84 29.06
CA LYS A 33 2.16 -22.58 29.96
C LYS A 33 2.40 -24.08 29.78
N PRO A 34 2.45 -24.87 30.88
CA PRO A 34 2.74 -26.31 30.80
C PRO A 34 1.77 -27.08 29.92
N GLU A 35 0.49 -26.67 29.87
CA GLU A 35 -0.53 -27.25 28.99
C GLU A 35 -0.20 -27.09 27.50
N ASN A 36 0.48 -26.00 27.15
CA ASN A 36 0.81 -25.63 25.77
C ASN A 36 2.19 -26.16 25.34
N ILE A 37 3.04 -26.54 26.31
CA ILE A 37 4.35 -27.15 26.04
C ILE A 37 4.11 -28.51 25.38
N GLY A 38 4.64 -28.68 24.16
CA GLY A 38 4.45 -29.88 23.33
C GLY A 38 3.19 -29.90 22.48
N MET A 39 2.20 -29.02 22.74
CA MET A 39 1.05 -28.81 21.84
C MET A 39 1.37 -27.85 20.70
N PHE A 40 2.28 -26.92 20.94
CA PHE A 40 2.70 -25.93 19.96
C PHE A 40 4.17 -26.13 19.64
N ALA A 41 4.50 -26.14 18.35
CA ALA A 41 5.87 -26.26 17.85
C ALA A 41 6.20 -25.06 16.96
N SER A 42 7.45 -24.61 17.01
CA SER A 42 7.94 -23.61 16.07
C SER A 42 8.10 -24.24 14.69
N SER A 43 7.54 -23.59 13.68
CA SER A 43 7.56 -24.04 12.27
C SER A 43 8.46 -23.19 11.38
N GLY A 44 9.21 -22.24 11.96
CA GLY A 44 10.14 -21.37 11.25
C GLY A 44 9.80 -19.89 11.40
N THR A 45 10.46 -19.03 10.63
CA THR A 45 10.25 -17.58 10.64
C THR A 45 9.24 -17.16 9.57
N MET A 46 8.42 -16.17 9.89
CA MET A 46 7.45 -15.61 8.95
C MET A 46 8.17 -14.72 7.93
N ASN A 47 7.96 -15.02 6.64
CA ASN A 47 8.34 -14.13 5.54
C ASN A 47 7.16 -13.26 5.11
N ASP A 48 5.94 -13.82 5.15
CA ASP A 48 4.71 -13.14 4.73
C ASP A 48 3.54 -13.50 5.66
N VAL A 49 2.63 -12.56 5.84
CA VAL A 49 1.41 -12.70 6.64
C VAL A 49 0.49 -13.80 6.09
N ILE A 50 0.57 -14.13 4.79
CA ILE A 50 -0.26 -15.19 4.19
C ILE A 50 0.05 -16.57 4.80
N GLN A 51 1.28 -16.78 5.27
CA GLN A 51 1.75 -18.06 5.83
C GLN A 51 1.04 -18.40 7.14
N MET A 52 0.47 -17.39 7.81
CA MET A 52 -0.34 -17.58 9.00
C MET A 52 -1.72 -18.09 8.61
N THR A 53 -2.38 -18.86 9.46
CA THR A 53 -3.80 -19.24 9.25
C THR A 53 -4.70 -18.72 10.36
N CYS A 54 -4.16 -18.36 11.52
CA CYS A 54 -4.93 -17.68 12.56
C CYS A 54 -5.26 -16.23 12.15
N GLU A 55 -6.54 -15.94 11.89
CA GLU A 55 -7.01 -14.62 11.47
C GLU A 55 -6.66 -13.51 12.48
N LYS A 56 -6.81 -13.78 13.78
CA LYS A 56 -6.46 -12.81 14.83
C LYS A 56 -4.98 -12.43 14.77
N CYS A 57 -4.10 -13.41 14.54
CA CYS A 57 -2.69 -13.14 14.38
C CYS A 57 -2.40 -12.33 13.12
N LYS A 58 -3.04 -12.68 11.98
CA LYS A 58 -2.89 -11.93 10.71
C LYS A 58 -3.19 -10.46 10.91
N THR A 59 -4.34 -10.12 11.51
CA THR A 59 -4.74 -8.73 11.70
C THR A 59 -3.78 -7.96 12.60
N VAL A 60 -3.37 -8.56 13.73
CA VAL A 60 -2.49 -7.89 14.70
C VAL A 60 -1.10 -7.66 14.09
N ILE A 61 -0.55 -8.67 13.42
CA ILE A 61 0.80 -8.58 12.84
C ILE A 61 0.80 -7.69 11.60
N ALA A 62 -0.18 -7.80 10.70
CA ALA A 62 -0.29 -6.92 9.54
C ALA A 62 -0.41 -5.45 9.97
N LYS A 63 -1.23 -5.15 10.98
CA LYS A 63 -1.37 -3.79 11.50
C LYS A 63 -0.06 -3.25 12.08
N LYS A 64 0.74 -4.10 12.72
CA LYS A 64 2.07 -3.72 13.21
C LYS A 64 3.05 -3.48 12.08
N LEU A 65 3.11 -4.37 11.08
CA LEU A 65 3.96 -4.23 9.90
C LEU A 65 3.70 -2.92 9.17
N ILE A 66 2.42 -2.60 8.91
CA ILE A 66 2.04 -1.35 8.25
C ILE A 66 2.46 -0.14 9.09
N LYS A 67 2.26 -0.20 10.41
CA LYS A 67 2.64 0.90 11.31
C LYS A 67 4.16 1.11 11.35
N GLU A 68 4.94 0.03 11.39
CA GLU A 68 6.40 0.08 11.39
C GLU A 68 6.92 0.61 10.06
N SER A 69 6.38 0.12 8.93
CA SER A 69 6.71 0.59 7.59
C SER A 69 6.40 2.07 7.39
N ASN A 70 5.21 2.54 7.80
CA ASN A 70 4.85 3.96 7.70
C ASN A 70 5.76 4.85 8.56
N ARG A 71 6.20 4.36 9.73
CA ARG A 71 7.12 5.07 10.59
C ARG A 71 8.50 5.19 9.95
N GLU A 72 8.99 4.11 9.34
CA GLU A 72 10.27 4.08 8.67
C GLU A 72 10.27 4.97 7.41
N MET A 73 9.23 4.87 6.59
CA MET A 73 9.05 5.72 5.40
C MET A 73 8.98 7.20 5.77
N ALA A 74 8.24 7.56 6.83
CA ALA A 74 8.18 8.95 7.30
C ALA A 74 9.54 9.46 7.80
N ALA A 75 10.36 8.60 8.42
CA ALA A 75 11.70 8.96 8.85
C ALA A 75 12.63 9.21 7.64
N GLN A 76 12.57 8.34 6.63
CA GLN A 76 13.34 8.48 5.39
C GLN A 76 12.99 9.77 4.64
N LEU A 77 11.71 10.07 4.43
CA LEU A 77 11.28 11.31 3.76
C LEU A 77 11.78 12.58 4.46
N LYS A 78 11.85 12.55 5.80
CA LYS A 78 12.37 13.68 6.58
C LYS A 78 13.88 13.83 6.43
N GLU A 79 14.61 12.73 6.34
CA GLU A 79 16.05 12.72 6.11
C GLU A 79 16.39 13.23 4.71
N GLU A 80 15.72 12.71 3.68
CA GLU A 80 15.89 13.16 2.29
C GLU A 80 15.55 14.66 2.14
N GLN A 81 14.46 15.13 2.75
CA GLN A 81 14.12 16.55 2.72
C GLN A 81 15.19 17.42 3.42
N ARG A 82 15.77 16.94 4.52
CA ARG A 82 16.85 17.64 5.23
C ARG A 82 18.11 17.70 4.36
N GLN A 83 18.41 16.62 3.64
CA GLN A 83 19.56 16.54 2.75
C GLN A 83 19.41 17.49 1.56
N LEU A 84 18.26 17.49 0.89
CA LEU A 84 17.95 18.45 -0.18
C LEU A 84 18.02 19.91 0.29
N LYS A 85 17.55 20.19 1.51
CA LYS A 85 17.65 21.55 2.07
C LYS A 85 19.10 21.95 2.33
N ARG A 86 19.94 21.03 2.82
CA ARG A 86 21.38 21.26 3.03
C ARG A 86 22.10 21.47 1.70
N GLU A 87 21.84 20.62 0.70
CA GLU A 87 22.41 20.74 -0.65
C GLU A 87 22.00 22.06 -1.31
N ARG A 88 20.72 22.44 -1.23
CA ARG A 88 20.25 23.74 -1.75
C ARG A 88 20.89 24.93 -1.03
N ALA A 89 21.15 24.83 0.28
CA ALA A 89 21.86 25.87 1.02
C ALA A 89 23.34 25.95 0.62
N ALA A 90 24.00 24.79 0.42
CA ALA A 90 25.38 24.73 -0.06
C ALA A 90 25.52 25.28 -1.49
N ALA A 91 24.59 24.96 -2.40
CA ALA A 91 24.58 25.49 -3.76
C ALA A 91 24.40 27.02 -3.80
N LYS A 92 23.61 27.59 -2.89
CA LYS A 92 23.46 29.05 -2.76
C LYS A 92 24.72 29.74 -2.24
N HIS A 93 25.47 29.11 -1.34
CA HIS A 93 26.73 29.65 -0.83
C HIS A 93 27.84 29.61 -1.90
N ASN A 94 27.82 28.60 -2.78
CA ASN A 94 28.79 28.49 -3.88
C ASN A 94 28.53 29.52 -5.01
N HIS A 95 27.33 30.12 -5.07
CA HIS A 95 27.02 31.18 -6.04
C HIS A 95 27.43 32.59 -5.56
N HIS A 96 27.83 32.76 -4.29
CA HIS A 96 28.24 34.06 -3.74
C HIS A 96 29.77 34.27 -3.72
N HIS A 97 30.57 33.30 -4.21
CA HIS A 97 32.04 33.42 -4.30
C HIS A 97 32.59 33.65 -5.71
N HIS A 98 31.74 33.78 -6.73
CA HIS A 98 32.16 34.30 -8.04
C HIS A 98 31.81 35.79 -8.17
N GLY A 99 32.43 36.60 -7.32
CA GLY A 99 32.48 38.05 -7.49
C GLY A 99 33.68 38.43 -8.35
N GLY A 100 33.44 39.10 -9.48
CA GLY A 100 34.45 39.89 -10.18
C GLY A 100 34.97 39.32 -11.50
N GLN A 101 34.12 39.22 -12.52
CA GLN A 101 34.57 39.58 -13.87
C GLN A 101 33.47 40.39 -14.55
N GLU A 102 33.54 41.69 -14.30
CA GLU A 102 32.86 42.74 -15.03
C GLU A 102 33.29 42.70 -16.52
N VAL A 103 32.35 42.30 -17.39
CA VAL A 103 32.45 42.53 -18.84
C VAL A 103 31.49 43.67 -19.21
N PRO A 104 31.92 44.61 -20.09
CA PRO A 104 31.23 45.89 -20.25
C PRO A 104 29.90 45.78 -20.99
N ALA A 105 29.04 46.75 -20.68
CA ALA A 105 27.66 46.89 -21.12
C ALA A 105 27.48 46.98 -22.65
N ALA A 106 26.53 46.21 -23.18
CA ALA A 106 25.87 46.45 -24.46
C ALA A 106 24.40 46.88 -24.20
N PRO A 107 23.82 47.78 -25.02
CA PRO A 107 22.63 48.55 -24.65
C PRO A 107 21.32 47.77 -24.83
N GLN A 108 20.41 47.90 -23.86
CA GLN A 108 18.95 47.82 -24.02
C GLN A 108 18.38 49.26 -23.91
N PRO A 109 17.15 49.62 -24.34
CA PRO A 109 15.92 48.78 -24.41
C PRO A 109 14.91 49.08 -25.55
N GLU A 110 14.00 48.14 -25.85
CA GLU A 110 12.63 48.51 -26.26
C GLU A 110 11.62 47.49 -25.69
N GLN A 111 10.44 47.98 -25.39
CA GLN A 111 9.57 47.57 -24.29
C GLN A 111 8.62 46.40 -24.61
N SER A 112 8.25 45.64 -23.57
CA SER A 112 7.25 44.57 -23.56
C SER A 112 5.84 44.99 -23.99
N PRO A 113 5.01 44.01 -24.39
CA PRO A 113 3.67 43.88 -23.83
C PRO A 113 3.61 42.69 -22.87
N ALA A 114 3.05 42.94 -21.69
CA ALA A 114 2.88 41.98 -20.61
C ALA A 114 2.01 40.77 -21.01
N PRO A 115 2.32 39.54 -20.54
CA PRO A 115 1.31 38.50 -20.48
C PRO A 115 0.31 38.88 -19.37
N GLN A 116 -0.95 39.07 -19.76
CA GLN A 116 -2.05 39.26 -18.82
C GLN A 116 -2.09 38.06 -17.86
N ARG A 117 -1.69 38.27 -16.61
CA ARG A 117 -2.04 37.37 -15.50
C ARG A 117 -3.55 37.42 -15.36
N SER A 118 -4.25 36.46 -15.96
CA SER A 118 -5.62 36.15 -15.59
C SER A 118 -5.64 35.83 -14.10
N GLY A 119 -6.25 36.71 -13.32
CA GLY A 119 -6.41 36.54 -11.89
C GLY A 119 -7.31 35.36 -11.61
N PHE A 120 -6.73 34.19 -11.34
CA PHE A 120 -7.45 33.12 -10.66
C PHE A 120 -7.51 33.48 -9.17
N ALA A 121 -8.57 34.18 -8.78
CA ALA A 121 -8.92 34.34 -7.39
C ALA A 121 -9.28 32.96 -6.82
N PRO A 122 -8.71 32.52 -5.68
CA PRO A 122 -9.14 31.29 -5.04
C PRO A 122 -10.60 31.43 -4.59
N PRO A 123 -11.45 30.39 -4.70
CA PRO A 123 -12.80 30.43 -4.18
C PRO A 123 -12.78 30.65 -2.67
N PRO A 124 -13.74 31.39 -2.10
CA PRO A 124 -13.80 31.63 -0.67
C PRO A 124 -13.98 30.31 0.08
N VAL A 125 -13.04 30.04 0.99
CA VAL A 125 -13.10 28.91 1.93
C VAL A 125 -14.34 29.10 2.80
N ARG A 126 -15.35 28.24 2.63
CA ARG A 126 -16.48 28.16 3.55
C ARG A 126 -15.95 27.66 4.90
N LYS A 127 -16.16 28.45 5.94
CA LYS A 127 -15.88 28.06 7.33
C LYS A 127 -16.68 26.79 7.67
N PRO A 128 -16.09 25.79 8.34
CA PRO A 128 -16.86 24.69 8.91
C PRO A 128 -17.89 25.26 9.90
N ALA A 129 -19.13 24.80 9.79
CA ALA A 129 -20.16 25.10 10.77
C ALA A 129 -19.74 24.54 12.15
N PRO A 130 -20.05 25.24 13.25
CA PRO A 130 -19.75 24.76 14.59
C PRO A 130 -20.66 23.57 14.95
N ASP A 131 -20.04 22.45 15.34
CA ASP A 131 -20.70 21.30 15.98
C ASP A 131 -21.45 21.73 17.26
N PRO A 132 -22.77 21.53 17.35
CA PRO A 132 -23.45 21.61 18.62
C PRO A 132 -23.28 20.30 19.40
N LYS A 133 -22.34 20.35 20.34
CA LYS A 133 -22.39 19.81 21.71
C LYS A 133 -22.94 18.38 21.89
N SER A 134 -21.98 17.53 22.28
CA SER A 134 -22.12 16.46 23.27
C SER A 134 -23.20 16.72 24.33
N MET A 135 -24.21 15.84 24.36
CA MET A 135 -25.01 15.58 25.55
C MET A 135 -25.03 14.06 25.76
N VAL A 136 -24.36 13.65 26.83
CA VAL A 136 -24.43 12.29 27.38
C VAL A 136 -25.66 12.20 28.27
N ALA A 137 -26.53 11.22 28.03
CA ALA A 137 -27.29 10.55 29.08
C ALA A 137 -27.66 9.10 28.64
N PRO A 138 -27.78 8.14 29.58
CA PRO A 138 -27.77 6.68 29.33
C PRO A 138 -29.17 6.08 29.07
N PRO A 139 -29.30 4.76 28.73
CA PRO A 139 -30.44 4.21 28.00
C PRO A 139 -31.58 3.69 28.91
N PRO A 140 -32.75 3.38 28.32
CA PRO A 140 -33.32 2.05 28.54
C PRO A 140 -33.99 1.40 27.30
N ALA A 141 -33.84 0.06 27.25
CA ALA A 141 -34.70 -1.00 26.72
C ALA A 141 -35.28 -0.96 25.28
N ALA A 142 -35.00 -2.03 24.52
CA ALA A 142 -35.63 -2.45 23.26
C ALA A 142 -37.00 -3.15 23.49
N PRO A 143 -37.71 -3.74 22.49
CA PRO A 143 -37.63 -3.65 21.03
C PRO A 143 -39.01 -3.40 20.34
N THR A 144 -39.07 -2.75 19.18
CA THR A 144 -40.26 -2.80 18.29
C THR A 144 -39.88 -2.73 16.81
N ALA A 145 -40.20 -3.82 16.11
CA ALA A 145 -40.68 -4.00 14.72
C ALA A 145 -39.99 -3.29 13.52
N PRO A 146 -39.95 -3.96 12.35
CA PRO A 146 -39.07 -3.61 11.24
C PRO A 146 -39.61 -2.45 10.38
N THR A 147 -38.74 -1.48 10.09
CA THR A 147 -38.99 -0.40 9.13
C THR A 147 -38.71 -0.90 7.70
N PRO A 148 -39.55 -0.59 6.69
CA PRO A 148 -39.32 -1.01 5.32
C PRO A 148 -38.12 -0.29 4.68
N MET A 149 -37.35 -1.03 3.87
CA MET A 149 -36.17 -0.55 3.16
C MET A 149 -36.52 0.56 2.14
N PRO A 150 -35.70 1.62 1.99
CA PRO A 150 -35.77 2.50 0.83
C PRO A 150 -35.20 1.81 -0.43
N ALA A 151 -35.86 2.03 -1.56
CA ALA A 151 -35.54 1.44 -2.87
C ALA A 151 -34.15 1.86 -3.42
N PRO A 152 -33.57 1.11 -4.37
CA PRO A 152 -32.26 1.42 -4.95
C PRO A 152 -32.29 2.69 -5.81
N ILE A 153 -31.31 3.57 -5.61
CA ILE A 153 -31.05 4.73 -6.46
C ILE A 153 -30.35 4.21 -7.74
N PRO A 154 -30.82 4.57 -8.96
CA PRO A 154 -30.13 4.18 -10.19
C PRO A 154 -28.76 4.88 -10.30
N PRO A 155 -27.73 4.21 -10.85
CA PRO A 155 -26.41 4.80 -11.00
C PRO A 155 -26.44 5.94 -12.03
N ALA A 156 -26.01 7.13 -11.62
CA ALA A 156 -25.69 8.21 -12.54
C ALA A 156 -24.41 7.84 -13.30
N ALA A 157 -24.55 7.56 -14.59
CA ALA A 157 -23.43 7.39 -15.51
C ALA A 157 -22.69 8.72 -15.69
N SER A 158 -21.57 8.87 -15.01
CA SER A 158 -20.57 9.90 -15.27
C SER A 158 -19.40 9.22 -15.97
N GLY A 159 -19.51 9.14 -17.28
CA GLY A 159 -18.44 8.69 -18.17
C GLY A 159 -17.35 9.75 -18.22
N ASN A 160 -16.27 9.54 -17.46
CA ASN A 160 -15.06 10.36 -17.53
C ASN A 160 -13.96 9.50 -18.16
N ASP A 161 -14.15 9.19 -19.44
CA ASP A 161 -13.30 8.35 -20.29
C ASP A 161 -12.03 9.10 -20.72
N VAL A 162 -11.30 9.68 -19.76
CA VAL A 162 -10.06 10.43 -20.00
C VAL A 162 -8.85 9.48 -20.14
N LEU A 163 -8.98 8.24 -19.67
CA LEU A 163 -7.93 7.23 -19.80
C LEU A 163 -7.89 6.55 -21.17
N SER A 164 -9.01 6.51 -21.90
CA SER A 164 -9.10 5.81 -23.20
C SER A 164 -8.51 6.63 -24.35
N GLN A 165 -8.24 7.92 -24.18
CA GLN A 165 -7.58 8.76 -25.19
C GLN A 165 -6.08 8.42 -25.37
N PHE A 166 -5.49 7.68 -24.42
CA PHE A 166 -4.11 7.23 -24.49
C PHE A 166 -3.97 5.72 -24.72
N ALA A 167 -5.09 5.01 -24.95
CA ALA A 167 -5.07 3.59 -25.25
C ALA A 167 -4.57 3.38 -26.69
N VAL A 168 -3.40 2.75 -26.83
CA VAL A 168 -2.84 2.34 -28.11
C VAL A 168 -3.77 1.28 -28.73
N PRO A 169 -4.09 1.35 -30.03
CA PRO A 169 -4.87 0.30 -30.68
C PRO A 169 -4.23 -1.08 -30.44
N SER A 170 -5.01 -2.01 -29.89
CA SER A 170 -4.56 -3.39 -29.71
C SER A 170 -4.31 -3.99 -31.09
N VAL A 171 -3.08 -4.42 -31.34
CA VAL A 171 -2.70 -5.16 -32.55
C VAL A 171 -3.52 -6.46 -32.58
N PRO A 172 -4.14 -6.84 -33.70
CA PRO A 172 -4.82 -8.13 -33.81
C PRO A 172 -3.82 -9.27 -33.57
N ALA A 173 -4.27 -10.32 -32.89
CA ALA A 173 -3.46 -11.49 -32.59
C ALA A 173 -2.88 -12.09 -33.88
N PRO A 174 -1.61 -12.57 -33.88
CA PRO A 174 -1.08 -13.32 -35.00
C PRO A 174 -1.88 -14.62 -35.18
N ASP A 175 -2.07 -15.02 -36.44
CA ASP A 175 -2.74 -16.25 -36.85
C ASP A 175 -2.28 -17.47 -36.04
N PRO A 176 -3.18 -18.44 -35.77
CA PRO A 176 -2.78 -19.67 -35.10
C PRO A 176 -1.70 -20.38 -35.92
N LEU A 177 -0.58 -20.68 -35.27
CA LEU A 177 0.50 -21.50 -35.80
C LEU A 177 -0.08 -22.84 -36.34
N PRO A 178 0.42 -23.36 -37.47
CA PRO A 178 0.04 -24.69 -37.95
C PRO A 178 0.35 -25.74 -36.88
N ALA A 179 -0.55 -26.70 -36.74
CA ALA A 179 -0.45 -27.78 -35.75
C ALA A 179 0.90 -28.51 -35.85
N PRO A 180 1.46 -28.97 -34.72
CA PRO A 180 2.66 -29.79 -34.75
C PRO A 180 2.39 -31.12 -35.48
N ASP A 181 3.30 -31.50 -36.37
CA ASP A 181 3.28 -32.80 -37.05
C ASP A 181 3.20 -33.95 -36.03
N PRO A 182 2.48 -35.04 -36.35
CA PRO A 182 2.43 -36.21 -35.48
C PRO A 182 3.82 -36.82 -35.33
N ILE A 183 4.26 -36.96 -34.08
CA ILE A 183 5.50 -37.65 -33.69
C ILE A 183 5.42 -39.10 -34.20
N PRO A 184 6.42 -39.61 -34.94
CA PRO A 184 6.46 -41.02 -35.32
C PRO A 184 6.63 -41.89 -34.07
N THR A 185 5.72 -42.84 -33.90
CA THR A 185 5.75 -43.89 -32.87
C THR A 185 7.10 -44.64 -32.91
N PRO A 186 7.82 -44.80 -31.78
CA PRO A 186 8.99 -45.67 -31.78
C PRO A 186 8.57 -47.13 -32.00
N ALA A 187 9.23 -47.78 -32.95
CA ALA A 187 9.06 -49.20 -33.25
C ALA A 187 9.43 -50.07 -32.03
N PRO A 188 8.76 -51.20 -31.80
CA PRO A 188 9.12 -52.14 -30.74
C PRO A 188 10.51 -52.71 -31.01
N VAL A 189 11.40 -52.56 -30.03
CA VAL A 189 12.69 -53.25 -29.95
C VAL A 189 12.47 -54.77 -29.97
N PRO A 190 13.09 -55.53 -30.88
CA PRO A 190 13.09 -56.99 -30.78
C PRO A 190 14.00 -57.41 -29.63
N ALA A 191 13.45 -58.25 -28.74
CA ALA A 191 14.24 -58.98 -27.75
C ALA A 191 15.10 -60.02 -28.49
N ASN A 192 16.41 -59.97 -28.26
CA ASN A 192 17.33 -61.03 -28.66
C ASN A 192 17.04 -62.30 -27.85
N ASP A 193 16.72 -63.39 -28.54
CA ASP A 193 17.34 -64.72 -28.37
C ASP A 193 17.51 -65.33 -29.77
#